data_AF-A0A961QMD6-F1
#
_entry.id   AF-A0A961QMD6-F1
#
_cell.length_a   1.000
_cell.length_b   1.000
_cell.length_c   1.000
_cell.angle_alpha   90.00
_cell.angle_beta   90.00
_cell.angle_gamma   90.00
#
_symmetry.space_group_name_H-M   'P 1'
#
loop_
_entity.id
_entity.type
_entity.pdbx_description
1 polymer ?
#
loop_
_entity_poly.entity_id
_entity_poly.type
_entity_poly.pdbx_seq_one_letter_code
_entity_poly.pdbx_strand_id
1 'polypeptide(L)' 'MTEPAITPDLIAAHGLKPDEYQRILEIIGREPTFTELGIFSAMWNEHCSYKSSKKWLRTL' A
#
# COMPACT_ATOMS: atom_id res chain seq x y z
N MET A 1 2.71 19.92 12.93
CA MET A 1 3.44 19.41 11.76
C MET A 1 2.42 19.23 10.66
N THR A 2 2.60 19.88 9.51
CA THR A 2 1.69 19.74 8.37
C THR A 2 2.04 18.45 7.64
N GLU A 3 1.08 17.56 7.43
CA GLU A 3 1.32 16.34 6.65
C GLU A 3 1.55 16.70 5.18
N PRO A 4 2.46 15.98 4.49
CA PRO A 4 2.65 16.18 3.05
C PRO A 4 1.41 15.77 2.28
N ALA A 5 1.09 16.49 1.21
CA ALA A 5 0.02 16.12 0.30
C ALA A 5 0.34 14.78 -0.39
N ILE A 6 -0.66 13.91 -0.53
CA ILE A 6 -0.48 12.61 -1.18
C ILE A 6 -0.52 12.82 -2.70
N THR A 7 0.65 12.78 -3.33
CA THR A 7 0.78 12.89 -4.79
C THR A 7 1.02 11.53 -5.43
N PRO A 8 0.73 11.35 -6.74
CA PRO A 8 1.06 10.13 -7.47
C PRO A 8 2.54 9.73 -7.36
N ASP A 9 3.44 10.73 -7.40
CA ASP A 9 4.88 10.49 -7.22
C ASP A 9 5.22 9.97 -5.83
N LEU A 10 4.55 10.48 -4.78
CA LEU A 10 4.73 10.01 -3.41
C LEU A 10 4.23 8.56 -3.26
N ILE A 11 3.06 8.25 -3.82
CA ILE A 11 2.50 6.90 -3.81
C ILE A 11 3.47 5.92 -4.50
N ALA A 12 4.02 6.31 -5.66
CA ALA A 12 5.01 5.50 -6.38
C ALA A 12 6.33 5.36 -5.60
N ALA A 13 6.79 6.41 -4.91
CA ALA A 13 7.96 6.35 -4.04
C ALA A 13 7.77 5.39 -2.85
N HIS A 14 6.53 5.18 -2.40
CA HIS A 14 6.16 4.17 -1.41
C HIS A 14 6.05 2.75 -2.00
N GLY A 15 6.35 2.55 -3.29
CA GLY A 15 6.30 1.24 -3.96
C GLY A 15 4.89 0.71 -4.16
N LEU A 16 3.87 1.56 -3.99
CA LEU A 16 2.47 1.21 -4.20
C LEU A 16 2.12 1.42 -5.66
N LYS A 17 1.48 0.42 -6.25
CA LYS A 17 0.91 0.56 -7.60
C LYS A 17 -0.38 1.37 -7.56
N PRO A 18 -0.80 1.98 -8.69
CA PRO A 18 -2.06 2.73 -8.75
C PRO A 18 -3.29 1.90 -8.34
N ASP A 19 -3.34 0.62 -8.68
CA ASP A 19 -4.43 -0.30 -8.29
C ASP A 19 -4.41 -0.62 -6.79
N GLU A 20 -3.23 -0.70 -6.18
CA GLU A 20 -3.09 -0.88 -4.73
C GLU A 20 -3.57 0.36 -3.99
N TYR A 21 -3.20 1.55 -4.46
CA TYR A 21 -3.68 2.79 -3.88
C TYR A 21 -5.20 2.95 -4.02
N GLN A 22 -5.78 2.59 -5.17
CA GLN A 22 -7.23 2.57 -5.34
C GLN A 22 -7.89 1.64 -4.30
N ARG A 23 -7.30 0.48 -4.04
CA ARG A 23 -7.80 -0.45 -3.02
C ARG A 23 -7.66 0.08 -1.60
N ILE A 24 -6.61 0.86 -1.31
CA ILE A 24 -6.48 1.58 -0.04
C ILE A 24 -7.64 2.57 0.13
N LEU A 25 -7.98 3.34 -0.91
CA LEU A 25 -9.14 4.26 -0.90
C LEU A 25 -10.46 3.52 -0.67
N GLU A 26 -10.66 2.35 -1.30
CA GLU A 26 -11.85 1.52 -1.09
C GLU A 26 -11.96 0.98 0.35
N ILE A 27 -10.84 0.59 0.95
CA ILE A 27 -10.80 0.05 2.32
C ILE A 27 -11.07 1.14 3.36
N ILE A 28 -10.47 2.32 3.18
CA ILE A 28 -10.56 3.41 4.16
C ILE A 28 -11.83 4.27 3.94
N GLY A 29 -12.29 4.40 2.69
CA GLY A 29 -13.43 5.25 2.32
C GLY A 29 -13.12 6.75 2.27
N ARG A 30 -11.84 7.14 2.41
CA ARG A 30 -11.33 8.51 2.28
C ARG A 30 -9.87 8.48 1.84
N GLU A 31 -9.29 9.64 1.58
CA GLU A 31 -7.85 9.78 1.34
C GLU A 31 -7.05 9.39 2.61
N PRO A 32 -6.02 8.53 2.49
CA PRO A 32 -5.16 8.17 3.60
C PRO A 32 -4.27 9.34 4.03
N THR A 33 -3.92 9.41 5.31
CA THR A 33 -2.86 10.28 5.79
C THR A 33 -1.49 9.76 5.36
N PHE A 34 -0.44 10.59 5.46
CA PHE A 34 0.93 10.16 5.12
C PHE A 34 1.38 8.97 5.98
N THR A 35 0.99 8.98 7.25
CA THR A 35 1.28 7.88 8.18
C THR A 35 0.57 6.60 7.76
N GLU A 36 -0.72 6.69 7.42
CA GLU A 36 -1.51 5.55 6.94
C GLU A 36 -0.90 4.98 5.64
N LEU A 37 -0.52 5.83 4.68
CA LEU A 37 0.14 5.43 3.45
C LEU A 37 1.44 4.65 3.72
N GLY A 38 2.25 5.12 4.67
CA GLY A 38 3.47 4.43 5.09
C GLY A 38 3.22 3.05 5.70
N ILE A 39 2.15 2.91 6.49
CA ILE A 39 1.74 1.61 7.07
C ILE A 39 1.33 0.65 5.94
N PHE A 40 0.50 1.08 4.99
CA PHE A 40 0.10 0.24 3.86
C PHE A 40 1.30 -0.19 3.01
N SER A 41 2.20 0.75 2.71
CA SER A 41 3.45 0.48 1.98
C SER A 41 4.28 -0.63 2.65
N ALA A 42 4.49 -0.56 3.97
CA ALA A 42 5.23 -1.57 4.71
C ALA A 42 4.49 -2.93 4.73
N MET A 43 3.18 -2.94 4.96
CA MET A 43 2.41 -4.18 5.09
C MET A 43 2.21 -4.91 3.76
N TRP A 44 2.10 -4.18 2.65
CA TRP A 44 1.74 -4.75 1.34
C TRP A 44 2.95 -5.05 0.46
N ASN A 45 4.16 -4.80 0.95
CA ASN A 45 5.38 -5.24 0.30
C ASN A 45 5.49 -6.77 0.26
N GLU A 46 6.37 -7.31 -0.59
CA GLU A 46 6.54 -8.76 -0.74
C GLU A 46 6.98 -9.43 0.56
N HIS A 47 7.87 -8.80 1.32
CA HIS A 47 8.44 -9.37 2.54
C HIS A 47 7.39 -9.64 3.62
N CYS A 48 6.44 -8.73 3.80
CA CYS A 48 5.37 -8.85 4.79
C CYS A 48 4.14 -9.59 4.27
N SER A 49 3.79 -9.40 3.00
CA SER A 49 2.55 -9.96 2.43
C SER A 49 2.71 -11.35 1.80
N TYR A 50 3.96 -11.78 1.52
CA TYR A 50 4.27 -13.01 0.79
C TYR A 50 3.52 -13.11 -0.55
N LYS A 51 3.27 -11.98 -1.22
CA LYS A 51 2.33 -11.86 -2.34
C LYS A 51 2.63 -12.88 -3.44
N SER A 52 3.90 -13.09 -3.75
CA SER A 52 4.36 -14.03 -4.78
C SER A 52 4.34 -15.48 -4.28
N SER A 53 4.80 -15.70 -3.06
CA SER A 53 4.94 -17.05 -2.48
C SER A 53 3.60 -17.65 -2.01
N LYS A 54 2.63 -16.83 -1.61
CA LYS A 54 1.32 -17.25 -1.09
C LYS A 54 0.52 -18.10 -2.06
N LYS A 55 0.67 -17.90 -3.37
CA LYS A 55 0.02 -18.73 -4.40
C LYS A 55 0.46 -20.19 -4.29
N TRP A 56 1.76 -20.42 -4.10
CA TRP A 56 2.35 -21.75 -4.02
C TRP A 56 2.10 -22.41 -2.67
N LEU A 57 2.11 -21.63 -1.59
CA LEU A 57 1.81 -22.15 -0.26
C LEU A 57 0.37 -22.68 -0.11
N ARG A 58 -0.55 -22.28 -0.99
CA ARG A 58 -1.94 -22.79 -1.00
C ARG A 58 -2.11 -24.15 -1.66
N THR A 59 -1.07 -24.66 -2.34
CA THR A 59 -1.09 -25.97 -3.00
C THR A 59 -0.37 -27.06 -2.20
N LEU A 60 0.12 -26.71 -1.00
CA LEU A 60 0.68 -27.63 -0.01
C LEU A 60 -0.41 -28.06 0.97
#